data_AF-A0A6N2EGY0-F1
#
_entry.id   AF-A0A6N2EGY0-F1
#
_cell.length_a   1.000
_cell.length_b   1.000
_cell.length_c   1.000
_cell.angle_alpha   90.00
_cell.angle_beta   90.00
_cell.angle_gamma   90.00
#
_symmetry.space_group_name_H-M   'P 1'
#
loop_
_entity.id
_entity.type
_entity.pdbx_description
1 polymer ?
#
loop_
_entity_poly.entity_id
_entity_poly.type
_entity_poly.pdbx_seq_one_letter_code
_entity_poly.pdbx_strand_id
1 'polypeptide(L)'
;MTTLLITGGAGFIGIHTALVLLEAGHFLVVLDNFSNSSQERLLRLPEVASQNPRGGLALVAGDIPARDPLHCLDVNLNGSRQLLVAMQEQGRHTSRSPADIDSDGWAWQSANPHGSAKAEGAER
;
A
#
# COMPACT_ATOMS: atom_id res chain seq x y z
N MET A 1 -2.35 -3.45 -20.71
CA MET A 1 -3.47 -3.24 -19.76
C MET A 1 -3.40 -4.35 -18.72
N THR A 2 -3.22 -3.99 -17.46
CA THR A 2 -2.99 -4.93 -16.35
C THR A 2 -3.88 -4.55 -15.17
N THR A 3 -4.33 -5.52 -14.39
CA THR A 3 -5.05 -5.29 -13.13
C THR A 3 -4.04 -5.13 -11.99
N LEU A 4 -4.11 -4.01 -11.26
CA LEU A 4 -3.20 -3.67 -10.16
C LEU A 4 -4.00 -3.52 -8.87
N LEU A 5 -3.52 -4.16 -7.79
CA LEU A 5 -4.04 -3.96 -6.44
C LEU A 5 -3.24 -2.85 -5.74
N ILE A 6 -3.92 -1.87 -5.17
CA ILE A 6 -3.33 -0.83 -4.34
C ILE A 6 -3.95 -0.92 -2.94
N THR A 7 -3.11 -1.09 -1.93
CA THR A 7 -3.51 -1.04 -0.51
C THR A 7 -3.30 0.38 0.02
N GLY A 8 -4.20 0.88 0.87
CA GLY A 8 -4.12 2.26 1.38
C GLY A 8 -4.30 3.31 0.27
N GLY A 9 -5.06 2.98 -0.77
CA GLY A 9 -5.19 3.81 -1.98
C GLY A 9 -5.89 5.15 -1.78
N ALA A 10 -6.64 5.35 -0.69
CA ALA A 10 -7.20 6.66 -0.34
C ALA A 10 -6.24 7.52 0.50
N GLY A 11 -5.11 6.95 0.95
CA GLY A 11 -4.05 7.68 1.63
C GLY A 11 -3.31 8.67 0.74
N PHE A 12 -2.44 9.49 1.33
CA PHE A 12 -1.71 10.56 0.63
C PHE A 12 -0.91 10.04 -0.57
N ILE A 13 -0.11 8.99 -0.40
CA ILE A 13 0.67 8.41 -1.49
C ILE A 13 -0.26 7.63 -2.44
N GLY A 14 -1.17 6.83 -1.87
CA GLY A 14 -2.05 5.94 -2.62
C GLY A 14 -2.89 6.65 -3.67
N ILE A 15 -3.46 7.81 -3.35
CA ILE A 15 -4.37 8.53 -4.27
C ILE A 15 -3.63 9.07 -5.49
N HIS A 16 -2.40 9.58 -5.30
CA HIS A 16 -1.58 10.08 -6.40
C HIS A 16 -1.05 8.94 -7.25
N THR A 17 -0.66 7.81 -6.64
CA THR A 17 -0.28 6.60 -7.37
C THR A 17 -1.45 6.06 -8.21
N ALA A 18 -2.66 6.03 -7.64
CA ALA A 18 -3.86 5.56 -8.34
C ALA A 18 -4.19 6.44 -9.56
N LEU A 19 -4.07 7.77 -9.44
CA LEU A 19 -4.28 8.69 -10.57
C LEU A 19 -3.34 8.37 -11.74
N VAL A 20 -2.02 8.32 -11.48
CA VAL A 20 -1.01 8.07 -12.52
C VAL A 20 -1.23 6.71 -13.21
N LEU A 21 -1.57 5.67 -12.43
CA LEU A 21 -1.80 4.34 -12.98
C LEU A 21 -3.12 4.25 -13.79
N LEU A 22 -4.17 5.00 -13.40
CA LEU A 22 -5.39 5.12 -14.19
C LEU A 22 -5.16 5.85 -15.50
N GLU A 23 -4.39 6.95 -15.48
CA GLU A 23 -4.01 7.70 -16.68
C GLU A 23 -3.15 6.86 -17.64
N ALA A 24 -2.33 5.95 -17.10
CA ALA A 24 -1.60 4.96 -17.89
C ALA A 24 -2.49 3.82 -18.45
N GLY A 25 -3.80 3.82 -18.14
CA GLY A 25 -4.77 2.85 -18.67
C GLY A 25 -4.79 1.50 -17.96
N HIS A 26 -4.35 1.43 -16.70
CA HIS A 26 -4.46 0.21 -15.88
C HIS A 26 -5.83 0.09 -15.21
N PHE A 27 -6.26 -1.15 -14.95
CA PHE A 27 -7.41 -1.39 -14.10
C PHE A 27 -6.95 -1.47 -12.65
N LEU A 28 -7.53 -0.66 -11.78
CA LEU A 28 -7.17 -0.62 -10.36
C LEU A 28 -8.22 -1.29 -9.51
N VAL A 29 -7.75 -2.12 -8.57
CA VAL A 29 -8.49 -2.56 -7.40
C VAL A 29 -7.86 -1.87 -6.20
N VAL A 30 -8.62 -1.04 -5.50
CA VAL A 30 -8.13 -0.30 -4.33
C VAL A 30 -8.72 -0.90 -3.07
N LEU A 31 -7.86 -1.35 -2.17
CA LEU A 31 -8.20 -1.80 -0.82
C LEU A 31 -7.87 -0.67 0.17
N ASP A 32 -8.87 -0.19 0.91
CA ASP A 32 -8.68 0.84 1.93
C ASP A 32 -9.73 0.70 3.04
N ASN A 33 -9.36 1.01 4.28
CA ASN A 33 -10.25 0.96 5.43
C ASN A 33 -10.93 2.31 5.72
N PHE A 34 -10.51 3.38 5.04
CA PHE A 34 -11.00 4.75 5.17
C PHE A 34 -10.91 5.35 6.57
N SER A 35 -10.06 4.80 7.45
CA SER A 35 -9.99 5.24 8.85
C SER A 35 -9.42 6.66 8.99
N ASN A 36 -8.50 7.03 8.10
CA ASN A 36 -7.82 8.34 8.08
C ASN A 36 -7.94 9.03 6.71
N SER A 37 -8.80 8.53 5.84
CA SER A 37 -8.92 8.94 4.44
C SER A 37 -10.41 9.00 4.06
N SER A 38 -10.71 9.50 2.84
CA SER A 38 -12.08 9.58 2.35
C SER A 38 -12.22 8.86 1.02
N GLN A 39 -13.19 7.95 0.96
CA GLN A 39 -13.58 7.24 -0.25
C GLN A 39 -13.95 8.20 -1.39
N GLU A 40 -14.48 9.39 -1.07
CA GLU A 40 -14.88 10.40 -2.05
C GLU A 40 -13.72 10.83 -2.95
N ARG A 41 -12.49 10.86 -2.41
CA ARG A 41 -11.30 11.24 -3.19
C ARG A 41 -11.01 10.24 -4.31
N LEU A 42 -11.22 8.94 -4.04
CA LEU A 42 -11.04 7.88 -5.04
C LEU A 42 -12.16 7.88 -6.08
N LEU A 43 -13.41 8.15 -5.67
CA LEU A 43 -14.55 8.17 -6.58
C LEU A 43 -14.43 9.27 -7.64
N ARG A 44 -13.75 10.37 -7.34
CA ARG A 44 -13.49 11.47 -8.27
C ARG A 44 -12.30 11.20 -9.22
N LEU A 45 -11.48 10.17 -8.99
CA LEU A 45 -10.32 9.91 -9.83
C LEU A 45 -10.65 9.71 -11.32
N PRO A 46 -11.70 8.98 -11.71
CA PRO A 46 -12.04 8.80 -13.12
C PRO A 46 -12.38 10.12 -13.83
N GLU A 47 -12.88 11.12 -13.09
CA GLU A 47 -13.21 12.45 -13.62
C GLU A 47 -11.96 13.32 -13.78
N VAL A 48 -10.97 13.13 -12.90
CA VAL A 48 -9.70 13.88 -12.89
C VAL A 48 -8.68 13.29 -13.86
N ALA A 49 -8.72 11.97 -14.09
CA ALA A 49 -7.86 11.28 -15.04
C ALA A 49 -8.12 11.81 -16.46
N SER A 50 -7.22 12.67 -16.93
CA SER A 50 -7.50 13.61 -18.03
C SER A 50 -7.56 12.97 -19.43
N GLN A 51 -7.48 11.64 -19.52
CA GLN A 51 -7.48 10.92 -20.79
C GLN A 51 -8.24 9.61 -20.63
N ASN A 52 -9.45 9.58 -21.18
CA ASN A 52 -10.26 8.41 -21.53
C ASN A 52 -9.76 7.10 -20.88
N PRO A 53 -10.11 6.84 -19.61
CA PRO A 53 -9.55 5.72 -18.88
C PRO A 53 -10.02 4.44 -19.57
N ARG A 54 -9.14 3.84 -20.38
CA ARG A 54 -9.30 2.44 -20.80
C ARG A 54 -9.20 1.49 -19.59
N GLY A 55 -8.69 2.01 -18.47
CA GLY A 55 -8.71 1.39 -17.15
C GLY A 55 -10.03 1.60 -16.42
N GLY A 56 -10.26 0.79 -15.39
CA GLY A 56 -11.39 0.94 -14.46
C GLY A 56 -10.90 1.03 -13.03
N LEU A 57 -11.79 1.44 -12.12
CA LEU A 57 -11.52 1.52 -10.69
C LEU A 57 -12.56 0.70 -9.95
N ALA A 58 -12.11 -0.28 -9.17
CA ALA A 58 -12.91 -1.03 -8.21
C ALA A 58 -12.45 -0.71 -6.80
N LEU A 59 -13.39 -0.45 -5.89
CA LEU A 59 -13.10 -0.16 -4.49
C LEU A 59 -13.50 -1.35 -3.62
N VAL A 60 -12.61 -1.76 -2.73
CA VAL A 60 -12.82 -2.78 -1.72
C VAL A 60 -12.60 -2.13 -0.37
N ALA A 61 -13.66 -1.98 0.42
CA ALA A 61 -13.53 -1.53 1.80
C ALA A 61 -12.99 -2.68 2.64
N GLY A 62 -11.87 -2.47 3.32
CA GLY A 62 -11.25 -3.48 4.15
C GLY A 62 -9.87 -3.09 4.64
N ASP A 63 -9.34 -3.88 5.56
CA ASP A 63 -8.04 -3.66 6.17
C ASP A 63 -7.18 -4.93 6.08
N ILE A 64 -5.87 -4.77 6.10
CA ILE A 64 -4.93 -5.88 6.25
C ILE A 64 -4.58 -5.95 7.74
N PRO A 65 -5.13 -6.91 8.49
CA PRO A 65 -5.07 -6.90 9.94
C PRO A 65 -3.65 -7.15 10.43
N ALA A 66 -2.90 -6.11 10.76
CA ALA A 66 -1.61 -6.23 11.40
C ALA A 66 -1.80 -6.36 12.93
N ARG A 67 -1.20 -7.39 13.54
CA ARG A 67 -1.13 -7.55 14.99
C ARG A 67 0.31 -7.87 15.37
N ASP A 68 1.03 -6.89 15.89
CA ASP A 68 2.41 -7.02 16.40
C ASP A 68 2.43 -6.68 17.90
N PRO A 69 3.03 -7.51 18.76
CA PRO A 69 3.33 -7.12 20.13
C PRO A 69 4.29 -5.92 20.27
N LEU A 70 4.99 -5.49 19.22
CA LEU A 70 6.01 -4.42 19.27
C LEU A 70 5.67 -3.11 18.53
N HIS A 71 4.44 -2.96 18.00
CA HIS A 71 3.81 -1.72 17.48
C HIS A 71 4.52 -0.93 16.36
N CYS A 72 5.86 -0.96 16.24
CA CYS A 72 6.63 -0.17 15.28
C CYS A 72 6.91 -0.88 13.95
N LEU A 73 6.84 -2.22 13.92
CA LEU A 73 6.99 -3.03 12.69
C LEU A 73 5.63 -3.33 12.02
N ASP A 74 4.53 -3.01 12.72
CA ASP A 74 3.20 -3.48 12.40
C ASP A 74 2.62 -2.90 11.12
N VAL A 75 2.74 -1.59 10.92
CA VAL A 75 1.94 -0.91 9.90
C VAL A 75 2.46 -1.13 8.47
N ASN A 76 3.77 -1.32 8.29
CA ASN A 76 4.36 -1.42 6.95
C ASN A 76 4.96 -2.80 6.62
N LEU A 77 5.53 -3.49 7.61
CA LEU A 77 6.17 -4.78 7.37
C LEU A 77 5.16 -5.92 7.40
N ASN A 78 4.33 -5.99 8.45
CA ASN A 78 3.34 -7.05 8.62
C ASN A 78 2.25 -7.01 7.55
N GLY A 79 1.78 -5.82 7.16
CA GLY A 79 0.81 -5.68 6.07
C GLY A 79 1.32 -6.26 4.75
N SER A 80 2.55 -5.88 4.36
CA SER A 80 3.21 -6.40 3.16
C SER A 80 3.44 -7.91 3.23
N ARG A 81 3.85 -8.41 4.39
CA ARG A 81 4.06 -9.84 4.65
C ARG A 81 2.78 -10.64 4.52
N GLN A 82 1.68 -10.18 5.10
CA GLN A 82 0.38 -10.87 5.03
C GLN A 82 -0.18 -10.89 3.61
N LEU A 83 -0.06 -9.78 2.89
CA LEU A 83 -0.43 -9.75 1.48
C LEU A 83 0.37 -10.77 0.68
N LEU A 84 1.68 -10.88 0.93
CA LEU A 84 2.53 -11.83 0.24
C LEU A 84 2.16 -13.28 0.56
N VAL A 85 1.91 -13.61 1.82
CA VAL A 85 1.43 -14.94 2.23
C VAL A 85 0.12 -15.28 1.52
N ALA A 86 -0.87 -14.39 1.57
CA ALA A 86 -2.15 -14.60 0.90
C ALA A 86 -1.98 -14.80 -0.62
N MET A 87 -1.10 -14.03 -1.26
CA MET A 87 -0.78 -14.19 -2.68
C MET A 87 -0.21 -15.59 -2.96
N GLN A 88 0.74 -16.06 -2.16
CA GLN A 88 1.36 -17.37 -2.32
C GLN A 88 0.38 -18.53 -2.05
N GLU A 89 -0.49 -18.41 -1.03
CA GLU A 89 -1.54 -19.38 -0.73
C GLU A 89 -2.54 -19.51 -1.89
N GLN A 90 -2.80 -18.43 -2.61
CA GLN A 90 -3.62 -18.42 -3.82
C GLN A 90 -2.84 -18.83 -5.09
N GLY A 91 -1.61 -19.34 -4.94
CA GLY A 91 -0.77 -19.79 -6.05
C GLY A 91 -0.29 -18.65 -6.97
N ARG A 92 -0.30 -17.40 -6.51
CA ARG A 92 0.18 -16.26 -7.28
C ARG A 92 1.71 -16.25 -7.27
N HIS A 93 2.30 -15.94 -8.41
CA HIS A 93 3.75 -15.79 -8.53
C HIS A 93 4.22 -14.54 -7.77
N THR A 94 5.25 -14.71 -6.94
CA THR A 94 5.89 -13.63 -6.20
C THR A 94 7.40 -13.68 -6.42
N SER A 95 8.05 -12.53 -6.59
CA SER A 95 9.52 -12.45 -6.71
C SER A 95 10.24 -12.46 -5.36
N ARG A 96 9.50 -12.22 -4.28
CA ARG A 96 9.97 -12.22 -2.90
C ARG A 96 9.18 -13.25 -2.11
N SER A 97 9.75 -13.70 -1.01
CA SER A 97 9.16 -14.60 -0.01
C SER A 97 8.89 -13.86 1.31
N PRO A 98 8.01 -14.38 2.19
CA PRO A 98 7.81 -13.82 3.52
C PRO A 98 9.11 -13.72 4.33
N ALA A 99 10.02 -14.70 4.15
CA ALA A 99 11.34 -14.69 4.78
C ALA A 99 12.21 -13.51 4.30
N ASP A 100 12.10 -13.11 3.02
CA ASP A 100 12.81 -11.94 2.51
C ASP A 100 12.30 -10.64 3.14
N ILE A 101 10.99 -10.53 3.37
CA ILE A 101 10.37 -9.38 4.05
C ILE A 101 10.82 -9.33 5.52
N ASP A 102 10.81 -10.47 6.20
CA ASP A 102 11.25 -10.59 7.61
C ASP A 102 12.74 -10.20 7.74
N SER A 103 13.57 -10.64 6.81
CA SER A 103 14.99 -10.28 6.75
C SER A 103 15.21 -8.78 6.53
N ASP A 104 14.50 -8.16 5.59
CA ASP A 104 14.61 -6.70 5.33
C ASP A 104 14.19 -5.89 6.56
N GLY A 105 13.11 -6.30 7.23
CA GLY A 105 12.64 -5.65 8.45
C GLY A 105 13.66 -5.74 9.59
N TRP A 106 14.24 -6.92 9.80
CA TRP A 106 15.28 -7.10 10.80
C TRP A 106 16.54 -6.30 10.50
N ALA A 107 16.96 -6.25 9.24
CA ALA A 107 18.10 -5.46 8.80
C ALA A 107 17.88 -3.96 9.08
N TRP A 108 16.68 -3.45 8.73
CA TRP A 108 16.33 -2.06 8.99
C TRP A 108 16.28 -1.76 10.50
N GLN A 109 15.62 -2.61 11.30
CA GLN A 109 15.51 -2.39 12.74
C GLN A 109 16.88 -2.47 13.44
N SER A 110 17.75 -3.37 13.00
CA SER A 110 19.11 -3.48 13.51
C SER A 110 19.94 -2.22 13.22
N ALA A 111 19.74 -1.61 12.05
CA ALA A 111 20.37 -0.34 11.69
C ALA A 111 19.71 0.89 12.36
N ASN A 112 18.46 0.76 12.81
CA ASN A 112 17.66 1.83 13.41
C ASN A 112 17.10 1.38 14.77
N PRO A 113 17.97 1.16 15.79
CA PRO A 113 17.55 0.60 17.08
C PRO A 113 16.57 1.48 17.86
N HIS A 114 16.49 2.77 17.53
CA HIS A 114 15.54 3.73 18.11
C HIS A 114 14.36 4.05 17.17
N GLY A 115 14.19 3.27 16.11
CA GLY A 115 13.19 3.49 15.07
C GLY A 115 13.47 4.74 14.23
N SER A 116 12.43 5.23 13.56
CA SER A 116 12.46 6.53 12.87
C SER A 116 12.34 7.64 13.91
N ALA A 117 13.37 7.86 14.74
CA ALA A 117 13.42 9.07 15.54
C ALA A 117 13.21 10.27 14.59
N LYS A 118 12.24 11.14 14.86
CA LYS A 118 12.15 12.42 14.16
C LYS A 118 13.52 13.05 14.27
N ALA A 119 14.11 13.47 13.15
CA ALA A 119 15.27 14.32 13.18
C ALA A 119 14.87 15.62 13.92
N GLU A 120 15.08 15.66 15.23
CA GLU A 120 15.07 16.91 15.99
C GLU A 120 16.24 17.73 15.46
N GLY A 121 16.00 18.59 14.48
CA GLY A 121 17.00 19.55 14.00
C GLY A 121 17.01 19.90 12.51
N ALA A 122 16.09 19.42 11.68
CA ALA A 122 16.06 19.77 10.25
C ALA A 122 14.91 20.72 9.87
N GLU A 123 14.72 21.81 10.62
CA GLU A 123 14.03 23.01 10.14
C GLU A 123 14.77 24.26 10.66
N ARG A 124 15.60 24.83 9.78
CA ARG A 124 15.75 26.28 9.57
C ARG A 124 16.04 26.54 8.10
#